data_AF-A0A8K0KHE5-F1
#
_entry.id   AF-A0A8K0KHE5-F1
#
_cell.length_a   1.000
_cell.length_b   1.000
_cell.length_c   1.000
_cell.angle_alpha   90.00
_cell.angle_beta   90.00
_cell.angle_gamma   90.00
#
_symmetry.space_group_name_H-M   'P 1'
#
loop_
_entity.id
_entity.type
_entity.pdbx_description
1 polymer ?
#
loop_
_entity_poly.entity_id
_entity_poly.type
_entity_poly.pdbx_seq_one_letter_code
_entity_poly.pdbx_strand_id
1 'polypeptide(L)'
;MGMLIIMGFHRVLSSVTLFWSQDENVHVEIISKVMTVKRFLKVLRHLHINDNTEMPRKNDPGFDKLYKISPLVDHMNITFMEMFNPSTWLAVDESMVKFKGRSSLKQYLSMEPIKRGFKIWAICDSMTGCALGLKIYKGKGGNANCLPLGERVIMELESCGTIRSNRKGFPTDKLKKDAELARREHDFVQAGDVSIVKWKDRSAKPVCVIS
;
A
#
# COMPACT_ATOMS: atom_id res chain seq x y z
N MET A 1 8.10 -1.00 -21.87
CA MET A 1 8.74 -0.63 -20.58
C MET A 1 9.61 0.62 -20.71
N GLY A 2 10.64 0.64 -21.57
CA GLY A 2 11.53 1.81 -21.71
C GLY A 2 10.82 3.16 -21.90
N MET A 3 9.83 3.24 -22.79
CA MET A 3 9.04 4.47 -22.98
C MET A 3 8.28 4.90 -21.72
N LEU A 4 7.73 3.97 -20.93
CA LEU A 4 7.01 4.29 -19.69
C LEU A 4 7.94 4.86 -18.61
N ILE A 5 9.17 4.36 -18.56
CA ILE A 5 10.21 4.89 -17.65
C ILE A 5 10.51 6.34 -18.01
N ILE A 6 10.75 6.63 -19.29
CA ILE A 6 11.00 8.00 -19.79
C ILE A 6 9.80 8.90 -19.50
N MET A 7 8.58 8.44 -19.81
CA MET A 7 7.34 9.19 -19.52
C MET A 7 7.21 9.55 -18.03
N GLY A 8 7.69 8.71 -17.12
CA GLY A 8 7.68 8.96 -15.68
C GLY A 8 8.55 10.16 -15.25
N PHE A 9 9.60 10.48 -16.00
CA PHE A 9 10.41 11.68 -15.76
C PHE A 9 9.70 12.97 -16.20
N HIS A 10 8.87 12.89 -17.25
CA HIS A 10 8.11 14.02 -17.78
C HIS A 10 6.79 14.21 -17.02
N ARG A 11 6.85 14.84 -15.84
CA ARG A 11 5.72 14.97 -14.89
C ARG A 11 4.57 15.91 -15.32
N VAL A 12 4.65 16.55 -16.48
CA VAL A 12 3.78 17.68 -16.85
C VAL A 12 2.59 17.28 -17.74
N LEU A 13 2.64 16.13 -18.40
CA LEU A 13 1.64 15.78 -19.41
C LEU A 13 0.43 15.05 -18.81
N SER A 14 -0.76 15.64 -18.99
CA SER A 14 -2.04 15.12 -18.48
C SER A 14 -2.58 13.94 -19.31
N SER A 15 -2.16 13.81 -20.56
CA SER A 15 -2.52 12.73 -21.47
C SER A 15 -1.30 12.10 -22.11
N VAL A 16 -1.31 10.76 -22.21
CA VAL A 16 -0.23 9.99 -22.83
C VAL A 16 -0.08 10.30 -24.33
N THR A 17 -1.13 10.77 -25.00
CA THR A 17 -1.04 11.12 -26.42
C THR A 17 -0.20 12.38 -26.68
N LEU A 18 -0.04 13.25 -25.67
CA LEU A 18 0.70 14.51 -25.82
C LEU A 18 2.19 14.29 -26.09
N PHE A 19 2.75 13.17 -25.66
CA PHE A 19 4.14 12.80 -25.97
C PHE A 19 4.41 12.68 -27.49
N TRP A 20 3.36 12.52 -28.32
CA TRP A 20 3.44 12.49 -29.78
C TRP A 20 2.83 13.73 -30.45
N SER A 21 2.45 14.74 -29.68
CA SER A 21 1.93 16.00 -30.22
C SER A 21 2.97 16.68 -31.09
N GLN A 22 2.54 17.49 -32.06
CA GLN A 22 3.45 18.34 -32.85
C GLN A 22 3.70 19.71 -32.18
N ASP A 23 3.00 19.99 -31.08
CA ASP A 23 3.23 21.20 -30.28
C ASP A 23 4.54 21.09 -29.51
N GLU A 24 5.48 22.01 -29.79
CA GLU A 24 6.82 22.07 -29.20
C GLU A 24 6.81 22.11 -27.67
N ASN A 25 5.76 22.65 -27.04
CA ASN A 25 5.67 22.75 -25.59
C ASN A 25 5.49 21.40 -24.89
N VAL A 26 5.02 20.38 -25.61
CA VAL A 26 4.65 19.06 -25.06
C VAL A 26 5.25 17.90 -25.83
N HIS A 27 5.84 18.14 -27.01
CA HIS A 27 6.48 17.13 -27.83
C HIS A 27 7.68 16.53 -27.11
N VAL A 28 7.80 15.19 -27.15
CA VAL A 28 8.95 14.49 -26.61
C VAL A 28 9.56 13.59 -27.69
N GLU A 29 10.61 14.09 -28.32
CA GLU A 29 11.25 13.49 -29.49
C GLU A 29 11.74 12.05 -29.21
N ILE A 30 12.34 11.82 -28.05
CA ILE A 30 12.84 10.50 -27.65
C ILE A 30 11.72 9.44 -27.55
N ILE A 31 10.49 9.85 -27.26
CA ILE A 31 9.34 8.93 -27.20
C ILE A 31 8.71 8.77 -28.58
N SER A 32 8.53 9.88 -29.29
CA SER A 32 7.86 9.89 -30.59
C SER A 32 8.62 9.11 -31.67
N LYS A 33 9.95 9.10 -31.61
CA LYS A 33 10.84 8.34 -32.52
C LYS A 33 10.80 6.82 -32.32
N VAL A 34 10.53 6.33 -31.10
CA VAL A 34 10.63 4.89 -30.79
C VAL A 34 9.49 4.08 -31.42
N MET A 35 8.26 4.59 -31.34
CA MET A 35 7.11 3.99 -32.04
C MET A 35 5.97 4.99 -32.17
N THR A 36 5.06 4.76 -33.12
CA THR A 36 3.87 5.60 -33.28
C THR A 36 2.92 5.48 -32.10
N VAL A 37 2.17 6.56 -31.81
CA VAL A 37 1.13 6.58 -30.77
C VAL A 37 0.10 5.47 -30.96
N LYS A 38 -0.27 5.18 -32.21
CA LYS A 38 -1.23 4.12 -32.55
C LYS A 38 -0.70 2.74 -32.13
N ARG A 39 0.58 2.45 -32.39
CA ARG A 39 1.22 1.19 -31.98
C ARG A 39 1.31 1.10 -30.47
N PHE A 40 1.73 2.18 -29.79
CA PHE A 40 1.81 2.22 -28.33
C PHE A 40 0.45 1.95 -27.67
N LEU A 41 -0.61 2.64 -28.11
CA LEU A 41 -1.96 2.43 -27.58
C LEU A 41 -2.49 1.02 -27.87
N LYS A 42 -2.12 0.41 -29.01
CA LYS A 42 -2.46 -0.99 -29.31
C LYS A 42 -1.77 -1.94 -28.33
N VAL A 43 -0.48 -1.75 -28.05
CA VAL A 43 0.24 -2.57 -27.06
C VAL A 43 -0.35 -2.39 -25.66
N LEU A 44 -0.58 -1.15 -25.23
CA LEU A 44 -1.16 -0.85 -23.92
C LEU A 44 -2.55 -1.49 -23.73
N ARG A 45 -3.38 -1.52 -24.78
CA ARG A 45 -4.72 -2.11 -24.75
C ARG A 45 -4.72 -3.63 -24.59
N HIS A 46 -3.73 -4.32 -25.16
CA HIS A 46 -3.69 -5.79 -25.21
C HIS A 46 -2.62 -6.38 -24.28
N LEU A 47 -2.10 -5.60 -23.33
CA LEU A 47 -1.17 -6.11 -22.33
C LEU A 47 -1.91 -7.03 -21.35
N HIS A 48 -1.54 -8.31 -21.35
CA HIS A 48 -2.09 -9.33 -20.46
C HIS A 48 -0.93 -10.06 -19.78
N ILE A 49 -1.08 -10.33 -18.48
CA ILE A 49 -0.08 -11.03 -17.65
C ILE A 49 -0.48 -12.47 -17.40
N ASN A 50 -1.79 -12.78 -17.45
CA ASN A 50 -2.33 -14.10 -17.15
C ASN A 50 -3.32 -14.54 -18.24
N ASP A 51 -3.47 -15.85 -18.42
CA ASP A 51 -4.39 -16.43 -19.39
C ASP A 51 -5.84 -16.32 -18.88
N ASN A 52 -6.68 -15.62 -19.65
CA ASN A 52 -8.08 -15.41 -19.30
C ASN A 52 -8.94 -16.68 -19.50
N THR A 53 -8.47 -17.68 -20.25
CA THR A 53 -9.19 -18.94 -20.46
C THR A 53 -9.25 -19.79 -19.19
N GLU A 54 -8.19 -19.73 -18.38
CA GLU A 54 -8.04 -20.41 -17.11
C GLU A 54 -8.62 -19.62 -15.91
N MET A 55 -9.24 -18.46 -16.15
CA MET A 55 -9.74 -17.62 -15.07
C MET A 55 -10.97 -18.26 -14.39
N PRO A 56 -10.90 -18.59 -13.08
CA PRO A 56 -12.03 -19.17 -12.37
C PRO A 56 -13.24 -18.23 -12.36
N ARG A 57 -14.46 -18.78 -12.30
CA ARG A 57 -15.68 -17.98 -12.23
C ARG A 57 -15.83 -17.38 -10.84
N LYS A 58 -16.57 -16.28 -10.73
CA LYS A 58 -16.73 -15.50 -9.48
C LYS A 58 -17.19 -16.31 -8.25
N ASN A 59 -17.85 -17.45 -8.47
CA ASN A 59 -18.39 -18.31 -7.41
C ASN A 59 -17.51 -19.54 -7.13
N ASP A 60 -16.43 -19.73 -7.89
CA ASP A 60 -15.53 -20.85 -7.67
C ASP A 60 -14.63 -20.58 -6.45
N PRO A 61 -14.28 -21.61 -5.66
CA PRO A 61 -13.39 -21.45 -4.50
C PRO A 61 -12.02 -20.85 -4.86
N GLY A 62 -11.54 -21.09 -6.09
CA GLY A 62 -10.28 -20.55 -6.62
C GLY A 62 -10.37 -19.12 -7.17
N PHE A 63 -11.51 -18.45 -7.05
CA PHE A 63 -11.68 -17.12 -7.62
C PHE A 63 -10.83 -16.05 -6.93
N ASP A 64 -9.85 -15.52 -7.67
CA ASP A 64 -9.09 -14.34 -7.25
C ASP A 64 -9.51 -13.09 -8.03
N LYS A 65 -9.95 -12.05 -7.32
CA LYS A 65 -10.23 -10.73 -7.91
C LYS A 65 -9.00 -10.09 -8.56
N LEU A 66 -7.79 -10.48 -8.14
CA LEU A 66 -6.53 -10.00 -8.69
C LEU A 66 -5.93 -10.92 -9.75
N TYR A 67 -6.58 -12.03 -10.12
CA TYR A 67 -6.04 -13.07 -11.01
C TYR A 67 -5.23 -12.55 -12.22
N LYS A 68 -5.69 -11.46 -12.85
CA LYS A 68 -5.05 -10.84 -14.02
C LYS A 68 -3.68 -10.21 -13.75
N ILE A 69 -3.37 -9.89 -12.50
CA ILE A 69 -2.13 -9.23 -12.08
C ILE A 69 -1.38 -9.99 -10.99
N SER A 70 -2.00 -10.99 -10.34
CA SER A 70 -1.37 -11.76 -9.25
C SER A 70 0.02 -12.27 -9.61
N PRO A 71 0.27 -12.88 -10.79
CA PRO A 71 1.61 -13.37 -11.13
C PRO A 71 2.68 -12.27 -11.14
N LEU A 72 2.33 -11.05 -11.55
CA LEU A 72 3.25 -9.92 -11.54
C LEU A 72 3.53 -9.45 -10.10
N VAL A 73 2.49 -9.35 -9.27
CA VAL A 73 2.65 -8.93 -7.87
C VAL A 73 3.49 -9.94 -7.10
N ASP A 74 3.23 -11.24 -7.31
CA ASP A 74 3.97 -12.32 -6.67
C ASP A 74 5.44 -12.32 -7.11
N HIS A 75 5.70 -12.16 -8.42
CA HIS A 75 7.06 -12.03 -8.94
C HIS A 75 7.80 -10.81 -8.39
N MET A 76 7.12 -9.66 -8.26
CA MET A 76 7.71 -8.47 -7.63
C MET A 76 8.10 -8.73 -6.18
N ASN A 77 7.21 -9.36 -5.40
CA ASN A 77 7.49 -9.68 -3.99
C ASN A 77 8.68 -10.64 -3.83
N ILE A 78 8.77 -11.68 -4.67
CA ILE A 78 9.93 -12.58 -4.69
C ILE A 78 11.21 -11.80 -5.02
N THR A 79 11.16 -10.99 -6.08
CA THR A 79 12.33 -10.22 -6.54
C THR A 79 12.80 -9.22 -5.48
N PHE A 80 11.89 -8.56 -4.77
CA PHE A 80 12.25 -7.62 -3.70
C PHE A 80 13.01 -8.30 -2.56
N MET A 81 12.62 -9.51 -2.18
CA MET A 81 13.29 -10.29 -1.15
C MET A 81 14.65 -10.84 -1.61
N GLU A 82 14.78 -11.25 -2.87
CA GLU A 82 16.04 -11.78 -3.42
C GLU A 82 17.09 -10.68 -3.64
N MET A 83 16.65 -9.48 -4.04
CA MET A 83 17.55 -8.40 -4.45
C MET A 83 18.03 -7.52 -3.31
N PHE A 84 17.37 -7.55 -2.14
CA PHE A 84 17.65 -6.62 -1.06
C PHE A 84 17.60 -7.29 0.31
N ASN A 85 18.68 -7.16 1.06
CA ASN A 85 18.73 -7.58 2.45
C ASN A 85 18.31 -6.40 3.36
N PRO A 86 17.16 -6.47 4.04
CA PRO A 86 16.64 -5.35 4.81
C PRO A 86 17.43 -5.03 6.06
N SER A 87 17.31 -3.79 6.55
CA SER A 87 17.78 -3.43 7.88
C SER A 87 16.82 -3.94 8.96
N THR A 88 17.20 -3.78 10.21
CA THR A 88 16.37 -4.12 11.38
C THR A 88 15.07 -3.31 11.44
N TRP A 89 15.00 -2.14 10.80
CA TRP A 89 13.89 -1.20 10.95
C TRP A 89 13.00 -1.18 9.72
N LEU A 90 11.82 -1.79 9.83
CA LEU A 90 10.84 -1.86 8.75
C LEU A 90 9.64 -0.96 9.02
N ALA A 91 9.15 -0.32 7.96
CA ALA A 91 7.94 0.49 7.98
C ALA A 91 6.86 -0.18 7.13
N VAL A 92 5.68 -0.36 7.72
CA VAL A 92 4.49 -0.85 7.02
C VAL A 92 3.50 0.29 6.94
N ASP A 93 3.07 0.64 5.73
CA ASP A 93 2.10 1.70 5.53
C ASP A 93 1.19 1.43 4.32
N GLU A 94 0.16 2.24 4.20
CA GLU A 94 -0.87 2.16 3.18
C GLU A 94 -0.56 3.17 2.07
N SER A 95 -0.58 2.71 0.83
CA SER A 95 -0.41 3.55 -0.35
C SER A 95 -1.63 3.46 -1.26
N MET A 96 -1.88 4.53 -2.02
CA MET A 96 -3.02 4.62 -2.93
C MET A 96 -2.57 4.80 -4.38
N VAL A 97 -2.90 3.84 -5.24
CA VAL A 97 -2.72 3.96 -6.69
C VAL A 97 -3.96 4.60 -7.30
N LYS A 98 -3.81 5.83 -7.78
CA LYS A 98 -4.91 6.63 -8.35
C LYS A 98 -5.61 5.89 -9.50
N PHE A 99 -6.92 5.72 -9.36
CA PHE A 99 -7.74 5.12 -10.42
C PHE A 99 -9.15 5.71 -10.43
N LYS A 100 -9.59 6.21 -11.59
CA LYS A 100 -10.91 6.84 -11.76
C LYS A 100 -11.97 5.94 -12.41
N GLY A 101 -11.58 4.79 -12.97
CA GLY A 101 -12.50 3.88 -13.69
C GLY A 101 -13.46 3.09 -12.79
N ARG A 102 -14.22 2.19 -13.41
CA ARG A 102 -15.11 1.25 -12.73
C ARG A 102 -14.33 0.00 -12.30
N SER A 103 -14.24 -0.23 -11.00
CA SER A 103 -13.69 -1.45 -10.42
C SER A 103 -14.26 -1.66 -9.02
N SER A 104 -14.52 -2.91 -8.64
CA SER A 104 -15.00 -3.29 -7.31
C SER A 104 -13.90 -3.22 -6.23
N LEU A 105 -12.64 -3.15 -6.63
CA LEU A 105 -11.48 -3.05 -5.73
C LEU A 105 -11.16 -1.61 -5.33
N LYS A 106 -11.78 -0.63 -5.99
CA LYS A 106 -11.56 0.79 -5.74
C LYS A 106 -11.98 1.16 -4.31
N GLN A 107 -11.08 1.81 -3.57
CA GLN A 107 -11.32 2.32 -2.23
C GLN A 107 -11.40 3.85 -2.23
N TYR A 108 -12.06 4.37 -1.18
CA TYR A 108 -12.03 5.78 -0.84
C TYR A 108 -11.37 5.97 0.52
N LEU A 109 -10.33 6.80 0.58
CA LEU A 109 -9.61 7.17 1.79
C LEU A 109 -9.63 8.69 1.89
N SER A 110 -10.38 9.23 2.87
CA SER A 110 -10.64 10.68 2.97
C SER A 110 -9.40 11.50 3.31
N MET A 111 -8.49 10.91 4.09
CA MET A 111 -7.30 11.55 4.64
C MET A 111 -6.06 11.43 3.75
N GLU A 112 -6.15 10.68 2.64
CA GLU A 112 -5.05 10.50 1.70
C GLU A 112 -5.02 11.61 0.64
N PRO A 113 -3.83 12.04 0.16
CA PRO A 113 -3.73 12.97 -0.96
C PRO A 113 -4.45 12.45 -2.21
N ILE A 114 -4.34 11.14 -2.46
CA ILE A 114 -5.09 10.43 -3.49
C ILE A 114 -6.29 9.76 -2.82
N LYS A 115 -7.46 10.38 -2.90
CA LYS A 115 -8.65 9.89 -2.19
C LYS A 115 -9.32 8.67 -2.81
N ARG A 116 -9.08 8.38 -4.10
CA ARG A 116 -9.79 7.33 -4.86
C ARG A 116 -8.82 6.51 -5.71
N GLY A 117 -8.78 5.20 -5.50
CA GLY A 117 -7.87 4.33 -6.22
C GLY A 117 -7.84 2.90 -5.69
N PHE A 118 -6.76 2.18 -5.99
CA PHE A 118 -6.47 0.88 -5.40
C PHE A 118 -5.62 1.07 -4.14
N LYS A 119 -6.13 0.60 -3.01
CA LYS A 119 -5.37 0.57 -1.76
C LYS A 119 -4.37 -0.57 -1.80
N ILE A 120 -3.12 -0.27 -1.47
CA ILE A 120 -2.00 -1.21 -1.38
C ILE A 120 -1.40 -1.05 0.02
N TRP A 121 -1.00 -2.16 0.63
CA TRP A 121 -0.11 -2.16 1.78
C TRP A 121 1.30 -2.40 1.28
N ALA A 122 2.24 -1.57 1.70
CA ALA A 122 3.64 -1.71 1.35
C ALA A 122 4.45 -1.87 2.63
N ILE A 123 5.40 -2.80 2.60
CA ILE A 123 6.47 -2.87 3.58
C ILE A 123 7.75 -2.34 2.93
N CYS A 124 8.41 -1.42 3.62
CA CYS A 124 9.63 -0.77 3.15
C CYS A 124 10.69 -0.77 4.25
N ASP A 125 11.95 -0.82 3.84
CA ASP A 125 13.08 -0.58 4.72
C ASP A 125 13.13 0.90 5.12
N SER A 126 13.18 1.18 6.42
CA SER A 126 13.08 2.56 6.93
C SER A 126 14.34 3.37 6.66
N MET A 127 15.50 2.70 6.52
CA MET A 127 16.78 3.38 6.31
C MET A 127 17.00 3.79 4.86
N THR A 128 16.63 2.93 3.92
CA THR A 128 16.87 3.13 2.47
C THR A 128 15.63 3.57 1.70
N GLY A 129 14.43 3.34 2.26
CA GLY A 129 13.15 3.54 1.57
C GLY A 129 12.84 2.46 0.52
N CYS A 130 13.64 1.40 0.44
CA CYS A 130 13.41 0.30 -0.50
C CYS A 130 12.16 -0.50 -0.13
N ALA A 131 11.30 -0.76 -1.11
CA ALA A 131 10.13 -1.61 -0.93
C ALA A 131 10.54 -3.08 -0.89
N LEU A 132 10.06 -3.80 0.12
CA LEU A 132 10.33 -5.22 0.36
C LEU A 132 9.15 -6.11 -0.02
N GLY A 133 7.95 -5.54 -0.07
CA GLY A 133 6.73 -6.29 -0.36
C GLY A 133 5.50 -5.41 -0.50
N LEU A 134 4.54 -5.91 -1.27
CA LEU A 134 3.30 -5.23 -1.60
C LEU A 134 2.11 -6.19 -1.50
N LYS A 135 1.01 -5.73 -0.89
CA LYS A 135 -0.26 -6.48 -0.79
C LYS A 135 -1.42 -5.59 -1.18
N ILE A 136 -2.09 -5.93 -2.27
CA ILE A 136 -3.23 -5.16 -2.77
C ILE A 136 -4.50 -5.54 -2.01
N TYR A 137 -5.27 -4.54 -1.57
CA TYR A 137 -6.51 -4.78 -0.84
C TYR A 137 -7.62 -5.34 -1.74
N LYS A 138 -8.12 -6.54 -1.40
CA LYS A 138 -9.15 -7.28 -2.16
C LYS A 138 -10.60 -7.02 -1.70
N GLY A 139 -10.81 -6.13 -0.73
CA GLY A 139 -12.09 -5.93 -0.04
C GLY A 139 -12.21 -6.76 1.24
N LYS A 140 -13.39 -6.72 1.88
CA LYS A 140 -13.67 -7.47 3.10
C LYS A 140 -13.83 -8.97 2.78
N GLY A 141 -12.93 -9.80 3.28
CA GLY A 141 -13.05 -11.27 3.23
C GLY A 141 -14.04 -11.78 4.28
N GLY A 142 -14.76 -12.86 3.98
CA GLY A 142 -15.86 -13.41 4.81
C GLY A 142 -15.45 -14.19 6.06
N ASN A 143 -14.15 -14.36 6.36
CA ASN A 143 -13.75 -15.14 7.52
C ASN A 143 -13.84 -14.31 8.81
N ALA A 144 -14.91 -14.55 9.57
CA ALA A 144 -15.24 -13.93 10.84
C ALA A 144 -14.32 -14.33 12.02
N ASN A 145 -13.45 -15.35 11.84
CA ASN A 145 -12.62 -15.93 12.91
C ASN A 145 -11.14 -15.53 12.87
N CYS A 146 -10.76 -14.55 12.06
CA CYS A 146 -9.36 -14.17 11.90
C CYS A 146 -9.17 -12.70 12.24
N LEU A 147 -8.07 -12.40 12.94
CA LEU A 147 -7.67 -11.09 13.45
C LEU A 147 -8.01 -9.92 12.51
N PRO A 148 -8.35 -8.72 13.06
CA PRO A 148 -8.52 -7.48 12.31
C PRO A 148 -7.47 -7.32 11.22
N LEU A 149 -7.87 -6.81 10.06
CA LEU A 149 -7.03 -6.78 8.84
C LEU A 149 -5.63 -6.21 9.07
N GLY A 150 -5.52 -5.14 9.87
CA GLY A 150 -4.21 -4.55 10.22
C GLY A 150 -3.38 -5.47 11.12
N GLU A 151 -4.00 -6.14 12.10
CA GLU A 151 -3.32 -7.13 12.95
C GLU A 151 -2.85 -8.35 12.14
N ARG A 152 -3.58 -8.79 11.11
CA ARG A 152 -3.10 -9.92 10.28
C ARG A 152 -1.86 -9.56 9.46
N VAL A 153 -1.82 -8.35 8.92
CA VAL A 153 -0.65 -7.85 8.19
C VAL A 153 0.53 -7.66 9.15
N ILE A 154 0.27 -7.19 10.37
CA ILE A 154 1.29 -6.92 11.41
C ILE A 154 1.81 -8.20 12.08
N MET A 155 0.96 -9.18 12.38
CA MET A 155 1.33 -10.44 13.04
C MET A 155 2.13 -11.37 12.12
N GLU A 156 2.05 -11.18 10.80
CA GLU A 156 2.99 -11.81 9.85
C GLU A 156 4.41 -11.18 9.94
N LEU A 157 4.61 -10.08 10.68
CA LEU A 157 5.77 -9.18 10.54
C LEU A 157 6.46 -8.73 11.85
N GLU A 158 6.08 -9.22 13.04
CA GLU A 158 6.71 -8.91 14.36
C GLU A 158 7.10 -7.42 14.54
N SER A 159 6.13 -6.49 14.38
CA SER A 159 6.41 -5.04 14.28
C SER A 159 5.90 -4.20 15.46
N CYS A 160 6.58 -3.07 15.73
CA CYS A 160 6.10 -2.01 16.61
C CYS A 160 5.17 -1.02 15.87
N GLY A 161 4.22 -0.38 16.56
CA GLY A 161 3.32 0.59 15.93
C GLY A 161 2.49 1.42 16.90
N THR A 162 1.68 2.34 16.39
CA THR A 162 0.72 3.08 17.22
C THR A 162 -0.60 2.32 17.35
N ILE A 163 -1.16 2.29 18.56
CA ILE A 163 -2.42 1.62 18.86
C ILE A 163 -3.47 2.63 19.32
N ARG A 164 -4.72 2.47 18.86
CA ARG A 164 -5.82 3.31 19.34
C ARG A 164 -6.29 2.81 20.70
N SER A 165 -6.47 3.72 21.64
CA SER A 165 -6.93 3.42 23.01
C SER A 165 -8.36 2.84 23.07
N ASN A 166 -9.17 3.05 22.03
CA ASN A 166 -10.53 2.49 21.94
C ASN A 166 -10.59 1.10 21.28
N ARG A 167 -9.45 0.45 21.01
CA ARG A 167 -9.42 -0.89 20.41
C ARG A 167 -9.86 -1.93 21.45
N LYS A 168 -10.66 -2.92 21.02
CA LYS A 168 -11.04 -4.06 21.88
C LYS A 168 -9.78 -4.79 22.36
N GLY A 169 -9.66 -5.01 23.67
CA GLY A 169 -8.48 -5.63 24.28
C GLY A 169 -7.37 -4.66 24.69
N PHE A 170 -7.54 -3.35 24.45
CA PHE A 170 -6.62 -2.34 24.99
C PHE A 170 -6.70 -2.31 26.53
N PRO A 171 -5.58 -2.37 27.26
CA PRO A 171 -5.55 -2.54 28.72
C PRO A 171 -5.87 -1.22 29.46
N THR A 172 -7.08 -0.71 29.25
CA THR A 172 -7.55 0.56 29.84
C THR A 172 -7.50 0.55 31.37
N ASP A 173 -7.72 -0.63 31.98
CA ASP A 173 -7.73 -0.78 33.44
C ASP A 173 -6.33 -0.78 34.06
N LYS A 174 -5.28 -1.05 33.26
CA LYS A 174 -3.89 -1.11 33.73
C LYS A 174 -3.10 0.16 33.44
N LEU A 175 -3.64 1.05 32.60
CA LEU A 175 -3.00 2.30 32.22
C LEU A 175 -3.71 3.49 32.89
N LYS A 176 -2.95 4.48 33.32
CA LYS A 176 -3.44 5.76 33.85
C LYS A 176 -4.47 6.39 32.92
N LYS A 177 -5.49 7.01 33.49
CA LYS A 177 -6.50 7.74 32.70
C LYS A 177 -5.86 8.97 32.05
N ASP A 178 -6.42 9.41 30.92
CA ASP A 178 -5.87 10.55 30.16
C ASP A 178 -5.80 11.86 30.98
N ALA A 179 -6.71 12.02 31.95
CA ALA A 179 -6.77 13.15 32.87
C ALA A 179 -5.67 13.10 33.95
N GLU A 180 -5.20 11.90 34.30
CA GLU A 180 -4.20 11.67 35.35
C GLU A 180 -2.77 11.79 34.80
N LEU A 181 -2.59 11.62 33.48
CA LEU A 181 -1.28 11.78 32.84
C LEU A 181 -0.94 13.27 32.72
N ALA A 182 0.17 13.69 33.31
CA ALA A 182 0.73 15.03 33.15
C ALA A 182 1.45 15.20 31.81
N ARG A 183 1.76 16.45 31.46
CA ARG A 183 2.52 16.77 30.25
C ARG A 183 3.94 16.19 30.35
N ARG A 184 4.39 15.52 29.28
CA ARG A 184 5.65 14.75 29.17
C ARG A 184 5.73 13.51 30.06
N GLU A 185 4.64 13.15 30.73
CA GLU A 185 4.57 11.91 31.49
C GLU A 185 4.26 10.74 30.55
N HIS A 186 4.75 9.57 30.93
CA HIS A 186 4.46 8.30 30.28
C HIS A 186 4.00 7.27 31.29
N ASP A 187 3.28 6.28 30.80
CA ASP A 187 2.86 5.10 31.51
C ASP A 187 3.03 3.89 30.60
N PHE A 188 3.27 2.71 31.15
CA PHE A 188 3.49 1.52 30.33
C PHE A 188 2.95 0.27 31.00
N VAL A 189 2.57 -0.70 30.18
CA VAL A 189 2.16 -2.03 30.61
C VAL A 189 2.81 -3.07 29.72
N GLN A 190 3.33 -4.13 30.32
CA GLN A 190 3.95 -5.24 29.62
C GLN A 190 3.24 -6.55 29.98
N ALA A 191 3.05 -7.41 28.99
CA ALA A 191 2.51 -8.75 29.14
C ALA A 191 3.31 -9.69 28.22
N GLY A 192 4.23 -10.45 28.80
CA GLY A 192 5.18 -11.27 28.05
C GLY A 192 6.07 -10.41 27.15
N ASP A 193 6.13 -10.77 25.87
CA ASP A 193 6.96 -10.11 24.86
C ASP A 193 6.33 -8.84 24.28
N VAL A 194 5.11 -8.49 24.71
CA VAL A 194 4.39 -7.30 24.21
C VAL A 194 4.31 -6.23 25.30
N SER A 195 4.67 -5.01 24.92
CA SER A 195 4.64 -3.80 25.72
C SER A 195 3.76 -2.74 25.06
N ILE A 196 3.01 -2.00 25.87
CA ILE A 196 2.24 -0.84 25.44
C ILE A 196 2.73 0.36 26.24
N VAL A 197 3.19 1.39 25.55
CA VAL A 197 3.64 2.66 26.14
C VAL A 197 2.66 3.75 25.78
N LYS A 198 2.15 4.46 26.78
CA LYS A 198 1.26 5.61 26.66
C LYS A 198 2.02 6.87 27.05
N TRP A 199 2.14 7.83 26.15
CA TRP A 199 2.91 9.06 26.36
C TRP A 199 2.08 10.29 26.03
N LYS A 200 2.10 11.29 26.92
CA LYS A 200 1.43 12.58 26.68
C LYS A 200 2.47 13.65 26.40
N ASP A 201 2.60 14.02 25.12
CA ASP A 201 3.47 15.14 24.73
C ASP A 201 2.76 16.48 24.98
N ARG A 202 2.50 17.30 23.95
CA ARG A 202 1.87 18.63 24.09
C ARG A 202 0.35 18.61 23.91
N SER A 203 -0.20 17.53 23.38
CA SER A 203 -1.62 17.40 23.04
C SER A 203 -2.48 17.05 24.26
N ALA A 204 -3.76 17.44 24.20
CA ALA A 204 -4.75 17.05 25.21
C ALA A 204 -4.92 15.52 25.32
N LYS A 205 -4.66 14.79 24.21
CA LYS A 205 -4.74 13.32 24.15
C LYS A 205 -3.34 12.69 24.13
N PRO A 206 -3.12 11.62 24.89
CA PRO A 206 -1.88 10.83 24.85
C PRO A 206 -1.80 9.95 23.60
N VAL A 207 -0.58 9.63 23.20
CA VAL A 207 -0.25 8.68 22.12
C VAL A 207 0.06 7.33 22.75
N CYS A 208 -0.47 6.25 22.18
CA CYS A 208 -0.17 4.88 22.63
C CYS A 208 0.61 4.15 21.54
N VAL A 209 1.73 3.54 21.93
CA VAL A 209 2.61 2.74 21.09
C VAL A 209 2.58 1.31 21.63
N ILE A 210 2.58 0.32 20.74
CA ILE A 210 2.75 -1.09 21.05
C ILE A 210 4.08 -1.56 20.45
N SER A 211 4.86 -2.31 21.22
CA SER A 211 6.16 -2.87 20.84
C SER A 211 6.34 -4.23 21.45
#